data_AF-A0A800ABZ1-F1
#
_entry.id   AF-A0A800ABZ1-F1
#
_cell.length_a   1.000
_cell.length_b   1.000
_cell.length_c   1.000
_cell.angle_alpha   90.00
_cell.angle_beta   90.00
_cell.angle_gamma   90.00
#
_symmetry.space_group_name_H-M   'P 1'
#
loop_
_entity.id
_entity.type
_entity.pdbx_description
1 polymer ?
#
loop_
_entity_poly.entity_id
_entity_poly.type
_entity_poly.pdbx_seq_one_letter_code
_entity_poly.pdbx_strand_id
1 'polypeptide(L)'
;MITKLDNGEFYGRNQTYGKAEFYRLGADNRYHIVLPDAESIYRSEVVSGFWLRVSWLWQTPLPPSMRVLAEIAGVSKELIEAFEQALMGVGEGRES
;
A
#
# COMPACT_ATOMS: atom_id res chain seq x y z
N MET A 1 -18.70 12.63 5.55
CA MET A 1 -19.94 13.18 6.15
C MET A 1 -19.54 14.10 7.29
N ILE A 2 -19.73 15.42 7.13
CA ILE A 2 -19.37 16.46 8.11
C ILE A 2 -20.67 16.92 8.77
N THR A 3 -20.75 16.86 10.10
CA THR A 3 -21.90 17.39 10.86
C THR A 3 -21.47 18.72 11.47
N LYS A 4 -22.23 19.78 11.18
CA LYS A 4 -22.06 21.10 11.79
C LYS A 4 -22.77 21.08 13.16
N LEU A 5 -22.13 21.61 14.20
CA LEU A 5 -22.75 21.85 15.50
C LEU A 5 -23.05 23.34 15.69
N ASP A 6 -24.03 23.64 16.53
CA ASP A 6 -24.64 24.97 16.68
C ASP A 6 -23.76 25.98 17.43
N ASN A 7 -22.63 25.55 17.98
CA ASN A 7 -21.66 26.40 18.67
C ASN A 7 -20.54 26.94 17.76
N GLY A 8 -20.60 26.68 16.45
CA GLY A 8 -19.58 27.11 15.48
C GLY A 8 -18.28 26.28 15.52
N GLU A 9 -18.21 25.24 16.36
CA GLU A 9 -17.09 24.31 16.39
C GLU A 9 -17.32 23.16 15.41
N PHE A 10 -16.29 22.83 14.64
CA PHE A 10 -16.27 21.67 13.77
C PHE A 10 -15.47 20.56 14.46
N TYR A 11 -16.15 19.54 14.99
CA TYR A 11 -15.49 18.25 15.20
C TYR A 11 -15.39 17.53 13.86
N GLY A 12 -14.35 17.85 13.10
CA GLY A 12 -13.87 16.89 12.12
C GLY A 12 -13.49 15.63 12.89
N ARG A 13 -14.16 14.49 12.64
CA ARG A 13 -13.64 13.20 13.11
C ARG A 13 -12.15 13.20 12.77
N ASN A 14 -11.30 13.15 13.78
CA ASN A 14 -9.87 12.90 13.63
C ASN A 14 -9.75 11.46 13.07
N GLN A 15 -10.05 11.30 11.79
CA GLN A 15 -9.60 10.17 11.01
C GLN A 15 -8.15 10.53 10.71
N THR A 16 -7.24 9.93 11.47
CA THR A 16 -5.81 9.95 11.20
C THR A 16 -5.61 9.56 9.74
N TYR A 17 -5.56 10.54 8.83
CA TYR A 17 -5.07 10.31 7.48
C TYR A 17 -3.65 9.86 7.68
N GLY A 18 -3.40 8.57 7.48
CA GLY A 18 -2.11 8.03 7.81
C GLY A 18 -1.03 8.75 7.02
N LYS A 19 -0.05 9.28 7.76
CA LYS A 19 1.07 9.99 7.16
C LYS A 19 2.18 8.98 6.93
N ALA A 20 2.55 8.78 5.68
CA ALA A 20 3.75 8.04 5.32
C ALA A 20 4.87 9.04 5.00
N GLU A 21 5.94 9.02 5.78
CA GLU A 21 7.13 9.83 5.56
C GLU A 21 8.25 8.93 5.04
N PHE A 22 8.82 9.29 3.89
CA PHE A 22 9.94 8.58 3.29
C PHE A 22 11.19 9.39 3.50
N TYR A 23 12.28 8.73 3.88
CA TYR A 23 13.55 9.38 4.16
C TYR A 23 14.64 8.80 3.26
N ARG A 24 15.52 9.68 2.80
CA ARG A 24 16.68 9.33 1.98
C ARG A 24 17.94 9.94 2.54
N LEU A 25 19.02 9.18 2.57
CA LEU A 25 20.34 9.68 2.96
C LEU A 25 20.90 10.54 1.81
N GLY A 26 21.11 11.83 2.08
CA GLY A 26 21.73 12.76 1.14
C GLY A 26 23.26 12.69 1.17
N ALA A 27 23.89 13.35 0.20
CA ALA A 27 25.35 13.46 0.12
C ALA A 27 25.98 14.20 1.30
N ASP A 28 25.17 14.96 2.06
CA ASP A 28 25.55 15.64 3.31
C ASP A 28 25.50 14.71 4.54
N ASN A 29 25.28 13.41 4.33
CA ASN A 29 25.15 12.39 5.37
C ASN A 29 23.99 12.67 6.34
N ARG A 30 22.92 13.30 5.86
CA ARG A 30 21.68 13.56 6.60
C ARG A 30 20.48 12.96 5.88
N TYR A 31 19.43 12.66 6.66
CA TYR A 31 18.18 12.16 6.12
C TYR A 31 17.29 13.32 5.68
N HIS A 32 16.81 13.26 4.43
CA HIS A 32 15.90 14.23 3.83
C HIS A 32 14.56 13.57 3.54
N ILE A 33 13.47 14.32 3.72
CA ILE A 33 12.12 13.85 3.39
C ILE A 33 11.99 13.76 1.87
N VAL A 34 11.47 12.63 1.40
CA VAL A 34 11.13 12.39 0.01
C VAL A 34 9.61 12.29 -0.09
N LEU A 35 9.05 13.04 -1.04
CA LEU A 35 7.63 12.94 -1.35
C LEU A 35 7.41 11.86 -2.42
N PRO A 36 6.29 11.13 -2.35
CA PRO A 36 5.81 10.31 -3.45
C PRO A 36 5.63 11.15 -4.73
N ASP A 37 5.58 10.47 -5.88
CA ASP A 37 5.30 11.14 -7.14
C ASP A 37 3.84 11.64 -7.25
N ALA A 38 3.51 12.24 -8.40
CA ALA A 38 2.17 12.76 -8.69
C ALA A 38 1.06 11.67 -8.64
N GLU A 39 1.42 10.40 -8.80
CA GLU A 39 0.50 9.25 -8.72
C GLU A 39 0.45 8.64 -7.32
N SER A 40 1.05 9.30 -6.33
CA SER A 40 1.20 8.79 -4.96
C SER A 40 1.97 7.47 -4.89
N ILE A 41 2.95 7.28 -5.76
CA ILE A 41 3.88 6.15 -5.77
C ILE A 41 5.23 6.60 -5.18
N TYR A 42 5.68 5.90 -4.15
CA TYR A 42 7.06 5.99 -3.67
C TYR A 42 7.94 5.02 -4.45
N ARG A 43 9.13 5.47 -4.88
CA ARG A 43 10.16 4.61 -5.50
C ARG A 43 11.41 4.61 -4.65
N SER A 44 11.90 3.42 -4.32
CA SER A 44 13.11 3.25 -3.51
C SER A 44 14.35 3.53 -4.35
N GLU A 45 15.29 4.30 -3.79
CA GLU A 45 16.62 4.47 -4.38
C GLU A 45 17.57 3.33 -3.98
N VAL A 46 17.36 2.73 -2.80
CA VAL A 46 18.23 1.68 -2.26
C VAL A 46 17.92 0.32 -2.89
N VAL A 47 16.64 0.03 -3.12
CA VAL A 47 16.19 -1.23 -3.73
C VAL A 47 15.73 -0.92 -5.14
N SER A 48 16.61 -1.19 -6.11
CA SER A 48 16.33 -0.94 -7.53
C SER A 48 15.06 -1.68 -7.97
N GLY A 49 14.16 -0.95 -8.64
CA GLY A 49 12.88 -1.49 -9.13
C GLY A 49 11.78 -1.60 -8.07
N PHE A 50 12.08 -1.38 -6.78
CA PHE A 50 11.05 -1.39 -5.74
C PHE A 50 10.25 -0.08 -5.73
N TRP A 51 8.93 -0.22 -5.69
CA TRP A 51 7.99 0.87 -5.59
C TRP A 51 6.80 0.49 -4.70
N LEU A 52 6.10 1.50 -4.18
CA LEU A 52 4.97 1.31 -3.28
C LEU A 52 3.91 2.39 -3.55
N ARG A 53 2.66 1.98 -3.78
CA ARG A 53 1.53 2.92 -3.81
C ARG A 53 1.15 3.30 -2.39
N VAL A 54 1.29 4.58 -2.04
CA VAL A 54 1.09 5.06 -0.66
C VAL A 54 -0.33 4.82 -0.17
N SER A 55 -1.33 4.86 -1.07
CA SER A 55 -2.72 4.59 -0.73
C SER A 55 -2.95 3.21 -0.12
N TRP A 56 -2.14 2.20 -0.47
CA TRP A 56 -2.32 0.83 0.04
C TRP A 56 -2.19 0.74 1.55
N LEU A 57 -1.41 1.63 2.17
CA LEU A 57 -1.18 1.65 3.61
C LEU A 57 -2.44 2.03 4.40
N TRP A 58 -3.41 2.68 3.75
CA TRP A 58 -4.58 3.26 4.41
C TRP A 58 -5.91 2.69 3.89
N GLN A 59 -5.86 1.74 2.96
CA GLN A 59 -7.06 1.07 2.45
C GLN A 59 -7.64 0.15 3.53
N THR A 60 -8.97 0.18 3.68
CA THR A 60 -9.72 -0.77 4.50
C THR A 60 -10.78 -1.43 3.62
N PRO A 61 -10.70 -2.76 3.38
CA PRO A 61 -9.64 -3.68 3.84
C PRO A 61 -8.29 -3.40 3.18
N LEU A 62 -7.20 -3.82 3.85
CA LEU A 62 -5.88 -3.80 3.23
C LEU A 62 -5.88 -4.68 1.97
N PRO A 63 -5.14 -4.32 0.92
CA PRO A 63 -5.03 -5.16 -0.26
C PRO A 63 -4.35 -6.49 0.10
N PRO A 64 -4.76 -7.61 -0.52
CA PRO A 64 -4.12 -8.91 -0.30
C PRO A 64 -2.61 -8.84 -0.60
N SER A 65 -1.79 -9.36 0.30
CA SER A 65 -0.33 -9.29 0.20
C SER A 65 0.20 -9.89 -1.10
N MET A 66 -0.39 -11.00 -1.58
CA MET A 66 -0.01 -11.64 -2.83
C MET A 66 -0.28 -10.76 -4.05
N ARG A 67 -1.42 -10.07 -4.07
CA ARG A 67 -1.76 -9.11 -5.13
C ARG A 67 -0.80 -7.93 -5.16
N VAL A 68 -0.49 -7.36 -3.99
CA VAL A 68 0.50 -6.27 -3.86
C VAL A 68 1.87 -6.70 -4.36
N LEU A 69 2.35 -7.87 -3.91
CA LEU A 69 3.65 -8.39 -4.30
C LEU A 69 3.73 -8.61 -5.82
N ALA A 70 2.69 -9.17 -6.42
CA ALA A 70 2.62 -9.41 -7.84
C ALA A 70 2.61 -8.11 -8.67
N GLU A 71 1.91 -7.07 -8.22
CA GLU A 71 1.93 -5.75 -8.86
C GLU A 71 3.35 -5.15 -8.79
N ILE A 72 4.01 -5.23 -7.64
CA ILE A 72 5.41 -4.77 -7.48
C ILE A 72 6.36 -5.53 -8.41
N ALA A 73 6.19 -6.85 -8.52
CA ALA A 73 7.01 -7.73 -9.35
C ALA A 73 6.69 -7.68 -10.85
N GLY A 74 5.63 -6.96 -11.27
CA GLY A 74 5.20 -6.90 -12.66
C GLY A 74 4.64 -8.23 -13.19
N VAL A 75 4.10 -9.06 -12.30
CA VAL A 75 3.50 -10.35 -12.65
C VAL A 75 2.12 -10.11 -13.26
N SER A 76 1.79 -10.86 -14.33
CA SER A 76 0.51 -10.73 -15.01
C SER A 76 -0.65 -11.22 -14.13
N LYS A 77 -1.84 -10.63 -14.31
CA LYS A 77 -3.05 -10.95 -13.52
C LYS A 77 -3.43 -12.43 -13.64
N GLU A 78 -3.23 -13.00 -14.82
CA GLU A 78 -3.51 -14.40 -15.14
C GLU A 78 -2.64 -15.35 -14.31
N LEU A 79 -1.36 -15.00 -14.08
CA LEU A 79 -0.47 -15.82 -13.27
C LEU A 79 -0.83 -15.76 -11.78
N ILE A 80 -1.28 -14.60 -11.29
CA ILE A 80 -1.77 -14.45 -9.91
C ILE A 80 -3.01 -15.31 -9.71
N GLU A 81 -3.97 -15.23 -10.62
CA GLU A 81 -5.21 -16.00 -10.55
C GLU A 81 -4.92 -17.50 -10.61
N ALA A 82 -4.04 -17.94 -11.51
CA ALA A 82 -3.61 -19.34 -11.57
C ALA A 82 -2.94 -19.80 -10.26
N PHE A 83 -2.13 -18.95 -9.62
CA PHE A 83 -1.48 -19.26 -8.35
C PHE A 83 -2.47 -19.30 -7.17
N GLU A 84 -3.41 -18.36 -7.11
CA GLU A 84 -4.48 -18.35 -6.11
C GLU A 84 -5.37 -19.59 -6.23
N GLN A 85 -5.74 -19.98 -7.46
CA GLN A 85 -6.48 -21.21 -7.72
C GLN A 85 -5.70 -22.46 -7.32
N ALA A 86 -4.38 -22.49 -7.58
CA ALA A 86 -3.53 -23.59 -7.15
C ALA A 86 -3.44 -23.68 -5.61
N LEU A 87 -3.33 -22.55 -4.91
CA LEU A 87 -3.31 -22.52 -3.44
C LEU A 87 -4.66 -22.92 -2.83
N MET A 88 -5.78 -22.55 -3.46
CA MET A 88 -7.11 -22.94 -3.00
C MET A 88 -7.48 -24.39 -3.38
N GLY A 89 -6.97 -24.92 -4.48
CA GLY A 89 -7.23 -26.27 -4.98
C GLY A 89 -6.44 -27.39 -4.30
N VAL A 90 -5.48 -27.09 -3.42
CA VAL A 90 -4.67 -28.10 -2.70
C VAL A 90 -5.39 -28.63 -1.44
N GLY A 91 -6.54 -28.06 -1.05
CA GLY A 91 -7.31 -28.49 0.13
C GLY A 91 -8.37 -29.57 -0.10
N GLU A 92 -8.76 -29.85 -1.35
CA GLU A 92 -9.82 -30.82 -1.66
C GLU A 92 -9.26 -32.02 -2.43
N GLY A 93 -8.78 -33.02 -1.69
CA GLY A 93 -8.53 -34.33 -2.29
C GLY A 93 -7.35 -35.09 -1.72
N ARG A 94 -7.49 -35.59 -0.48
CA ARG A 94 -7.08 -36.94 -0.06
C ARG A 94 -7.43 -37.14 1.41
N GLU A 95 -8.57 -37.76 1.66
CA GLU A 95 -8.63 -38.99 2.46
C GLU A 95 -9.97 -39.67 2.17
N SER A 96 -9.85 -40.92 1.71
CA SER A 96 -10.92 -41.86 1.39
C SER A 96 -11.08 -42.83 2.55
#